data_AF-A0A7S2F0Y8-F1
#
_entry.id   AF-A0A7S2F0Y8-F1
#
_cell.length_a   1.000
_cell.length_b   1.000
_cell.length_c   1.000
_cell.angle_alpha   90.00
_cell.angle_beta   90.00
_cell.angle_gamma   90.00
#
_symmetry.space_group_name_H-M   'P 1'
#
loop_
_entity.id
_entity.type
_entity.pdbx_description
1 polymer ?
#
loop_
_entity_poly.entity_id
_entity_poly.type
_entity_poly.pdbx_seq_one_letter_code
_entity_poly.pdbx_strand_id
1 'polypeptide(L)'
;DEALSSAKDALSIFKGISDARGVADAQRLVMHATRMKAVAVKTLGEPSEAEKLLGDAEAAARDELAAFTEAGDKRGQAAMLLAVAEALVAEGGSPKKNEALDNLLDAQDLAQEVGDQKLEAVITYEKAAALHAKHNFK
;
A
#
# COMPACT_ATOMS: atom_id res chain seq x y z
N ASP A 1 -18.34 1.93 1.07
CA ASP A 1 -18.20 2.46 -0.30
C ASP A 1 -17.83 3.94 -0.36
N GLU A 2 -18.45 4.81 0.43
CA GLU A 2 -18.14 6.25 0.43
C GLU A 2 -16.66 6.59 0.67
N ALA A 3 -16.01 5.97 1.67
CA ALA A 3 -14.59 6.22 1.96
C ALA A 3 -13.65 5.91 0.78
N LEU A 4 -13.89 4.80 0.06
CA LEU A 4 -13.09 4.44 -1.11
C LEU A 4 -13.35 5.40 -2.27
N SER A 5 -14.61 5.82 -2.46
CA SER A 5 -14.95 6.83 -3.47
C SER A 5 -14.25 8.15 -3.20
N SER A 6 -14.37 8.68 -1.98
CA SER A 6 -13.73 9.95 -1.61
C SER A 6 -12.20 9.90 -1.70
N ALA A 7 -11.58 8.75 -1.37
CA ALA A 7 -10.14 8.58 -1.53
C ALA A 7 -9.72 8.59 -3.02
N LYS A 8 -10.51 7.98 -3.91
CA LYS A 8 -10.28 8.02 -5.36
C LYS A 8 -10.51 9.41 -5.94
N ASP A 9 -11.50 10.15 -5.43
CA ASP A 9 -11.75 11.53 -5.84
C ASP A 9 -10.57 12.43 -5.45
N ALA A 10 -10.07 12.30 -4.21
CA ALA A 10 -8.89 13.01 -3.76
C ALA A 10 -7.66 12.69 -4.63
N LEU A 11 -7.44 11.41 -4.94
CA LEU A 11 -6.36 10.99 -5.84
C LEU A 11 -6.49 11.63 -7.23
N SER A 12 -7.69 11.65 -7.79
CA SER A 12 -7.95 12.27 -9.09
C SER A 12 -7.67 13.77 -9.07
N ILE A 13 -8.06 14.47 -8.00
CA ILE A 13 -7.79 15.90 -7.81
C ILE A 13 -6.28 16.15 -7.73
N PHE A 14 -5.55 15.42 -6.89
CA PHE A 14 -4.10 15.60 -6.75
C PHE A 14 -3.34 15.30 -8.05
N LYS A 15 -3.74 14.27 -8.79
CA LYS A 15 -3.22 14.01 -10.14
C LYS A 15 -3.47 15.19 -11.08
N GLY A 16 -4.69 15.74 -11.06
CA GLY A 16 -5.09 16.87 -11.91
C GLY A 16 -4.31 18.16 -11.66
N ILE A 17 -3.78 18.35 -10.45
CA ILE A 17 -2.94 19.50 -10.09
C ILE A 17 -1.44 19.16 -10.03
N SER A 18 -1.05 17.95 -10.44
CA SER A 18 0.33 17.46 -10.44
C SER A 18 1.02 17.53 -9.06
N ASP A 19 0.27 17.31 -7.98
CA ASP A 19 0.82 17.25 -6.62
C ASP A 19 1.28 15.83 -6.30
N ALA A 20 2.56 15.53 -6.56
CA ALA A 20 3.17 14.22 -6.31
C ALA A 20 2.98 13.73 -4.86
N ARG A 21 3.10 14.63 -3.87
CA ARG A 21 2.94 14.28 -2.46
C ARG A 21 1.49 13.95 -2.14
N GLY A 22 0.57 14.76 -2.65
CA GLY A 22 -0.87 14.52 -2.55
C GLY A 22 -1.30 13.22 -3.23
N VAL A 23 -0.72 12.89 -4.40
CA VAL A 23 -0.94 11.61 -5.08
C VAL A 23 -0.50 10.44 -4.20
N ALA A 24 0.72 10.50 -3.63
CA ALA A 24 1.21 9.45 -2.75
C ALA A 24 0.32 9.27 -1.52
N ASP A 25 -0.02 10.36 -0.84
CA ASP A 25 -0.85 10.33 0.37
C ASP A 25 -2.29 9.85 0.06
N ALA A 26 -2.90 10.26 -1.07
CA ALA A 26 -4.23 9.82 -1.47
C ALA A 26 -4.26 8.36 -1.94
N GLN A 27 -3.25 7.90 -2.68
CA GLN A 27 -3.15 6.50 -3.08
C GLN A 27 -3.03 5.57 -1.86
N ARG A 28 -2.34 6.02 -0.80
CA ARG A 28 -2.33 5.29 0.49
C ARG A 28 -3.70 5.22 1.15
N LEU A 29 -4.50 6.29 1.09
CA LEU A 29 -5.89 6.24 1.57
C LEU A 29 -6.75 5.27 0.75
N VAL A 30 -6.55 5.21 -0.57
CA VAL A 30 -7.21 4.21 -1.44
C VAL A 30 -6.84 2.79 -1.00
N MET A 31 -5.57 2.52 -0.70
CA MET A 31 -5.12 1.22 -0.18
C MET A 31 -5.81 0.86 1.14
N HIS A 32 -5.82 1.78 2.11
CA HIS A 32 -6.46 1.54 3.41
C HIS A 32 -7.97 1.27 3.29
N ALA A 33 -8.67 2.08 2.49
CA ALA A 33 -10.09 1.88 2.23
C ALA A 33 -10.36 0.55 1.52
N THR A 34 -9.49 0.16 0.58
CA THR A 34 -9.60 -1.11 -0.14
C THR A 34 -9.38 -2.31 0.78
N ARG A 35 -8.36 -2.28 1.65
CA ARG A 35 -8.13 -3.33 2.65
C ARG A 35 -9.34 -3.55 3.56
N MET A 36 -9.94 -2.47 4.06
CA MET A 36 -11.15 -2.56 4.88
C MET A 36 -12.33 -3.16 4.11
N LYS A 37 -12.52 -2.76 2.85
CA LYS A 37 -13.56 -3.33 1.98
C LYS A 37 -13.32 -4.81 1.70
N ALA A 38 -12.07 -5.19 1.39
CA ALA A 38 -11.68 -6.58 1.15
C ALA A 38 -11.98 -7.47 2.36
N VAL A 39 -11.69 -7.00 3.58
CA VAL A 39 -12.07 -7.72 4.81
C VAL A 39 -13.59 -7.87 4.89
N ALA A 40 -14.35 -6.80 4.67
CA ALA A 40 -15.80 -6.84 4.77
C ALA A 40 -16.44 -7.83 3.77
N VAL A 41 -16.06 -7.78 2.48
CA VAL A 41 -16.62 -8.69 1.47
C VAL A 41 -16.19 -10.14 1.70
N LYS A 42 -14.95 -10.37 2.18
CA LYS A 42 -14.51 -11.70 2.59
C LYS A 42 -15.36 -12.25 3.74
N THR A 43 -15.68 -11.43 4.75
CA THR A 43 -16.56 -11.83 5.87
C THR A 43 -17.99 -12.13 5.41
N LEU A 44 -18.45 -11.48 4.34
CA LEU A 44 -19.75 -11.77 3.72
C LEU A 44 -19.76 -13.02 2.83
N GLY A 45 -18.62 -13.72 2.71
CA GLY A 45 -18.53 -14.97 1.94
C GLY A 45 -18.10 -14.78 0.48
N GLU A 46 -17.51 -13.62 0.14
CA GLU A 46 -17.04 -13.31 -1.21
C GLU A 46 -15.50 -13.19 -1.27
N PRO A 47 -14.74 -14.27 -1.02
CA PRO A 47 -13.27 -14.22 -0.97
C PRO A 47 -12.64 -13.85 -2.31
N SER A 48 -13.20 -14.28 -3.44
CA SER A 48 -12.67 -13.96 -4.77
C SER A 48 -12.81 -12.47 -5.11
N GLU A 49 -13.86 -11.81 -4.63
CA GLU A 49 -14.00 -10.34 -4.78
C GLU A 49 -12.99 -9.61 -3.88
N ALA A 50 -12.73 -10.12 -2.68
CA ALA A 50 -11.68 -9.56 -1.81
C ALA A 50 -10.29 -9.66 -2.47
N GLU A 51 -9.96 -10.81 -3.06
CA GLU A 51 -8.70 -11.04 -3.78
C GLU A 51 -8.57 -10.09 -4.97
N LYS A 52 -9.64 -9.95 -5.77
CA LYS A 52 -9.68 -9.02 -6.89
C LYS A 52 -9.46 -7.57 -6.45
N LEU A 53 -10.14 -7.11 -5.40
CA LEU A 53 -9.98 -5.76 -4.88
C LEU A 53 -8.53 -5.47 -4.44
N LEU A 54 -7.89 -6.42 -3.76
CA LEU A 54 -6.50 -6.30 -3.33
C LEU A 54 -5.54 -6.32 -4.53
N GLY A 55 -5.76 -7.19 -5.51
CA GLY A 55 -4.97 -7.24 -6.73
C GLY A 55 -5.06 -5.97 -7.57
N ASP A 56 -6.26 -5.40 -7.72
CA ASP A 56 -6.46 -4.12 -8.42
C ASP A 56 -5.73 -2.97 -7.70
N ALA A 57 -5.75 -2.96 -6.36
CA ALA A 57 -5.07 -1.94 -5.57
C ALA A 57 -3.53 -2.11 -5.56
N GLU A 58 -3.04 -3.35 -5.56
CA GLU A 58 -1.63 -3.66 -5.75
C GLU A 58 -1.14 -3.15 -7.11
N ALA A 59 -1.85 -3.48 -8.19
CA ALA A 59 -1.52 -3.03 -9.54
C ALA A 59 -1.46 -1.50 -9.62
N ALA A 60 -2.47 -0.80 -9.09
CA ALA A 60 -2.48 0.66 -9.06
C ALA A 60 -1.30 1.24 -8.27
N ALA A 61 -0.91 0.64 -7.14
CA ALA A 61 0.25 1.09 -6.37
C ALA A 61 1.57 0.84 -7.12
N ARG A 62 1.68 -0.24 -7.90
CA ARG A 62 2.85 -0.50 -8.75
C ARG A 62 2.95 0.46 -9.92
N ASP A 63 1.83 0.86 -10.52
CA ASP A 63 1.82 1.87 -11.58
C ASP A 63 2.31 3.23 -11.05
N GLU A 64 1.83 3.65 -9.87
CA GLU A 64 2.34 4.86 -9.22
C GLU A 64 3.81 4.73 -8.80
N LEU A 65 4.23 3.54 -8.33
CA LEU A 65 5.64 3.28 -8.01
C LEU A 65 6.53 3.49 -9.24
N ALA A 66 6.12 3.00 -10.42
CA ALA A 66 6.84 3.24 -11.66
C ALA A 66 6.93 4.74 -11.97
N ALA A 67 5.82 5.48 -11.85
CA ALA A 67 5.79 6.92 -12.07
C ALA A 67 6.72 7.70 -11.10
N PHE A 68 6.70 7.38 -9.81
CA PHE A 68 7.60 7.99 -8.82
C PHE A 68 9.06 7.58 -9.03
N THR A 69 9.31 6.39 -9.57
CA THR A 69 10.65 5.92 -9.95
C THR A 69 11.20 6.75 -11.10
N GLU A 70 10.41 6.93 -12.17
CA GLU A 70 10.76 7.78 -13.32
C GLU A 70 10.98 9.24 -12.93
N ALA A 71 10.19 9.75 -11.98
CA ALA A 71 10.33 11.10 -11.46
C ALA A 71 11.48 11.28 -10.46
N GLY A 72 12.11 10.19 -9.99
CA GLY A 72 13.13 10.23 -8.94
C GLY A 72 12.59 10.61 -7.54
N ASP A 73 11.28 10.54 -7.33
CA ASP A 73 10.64 10.85 -6.04
C ASP A 73 10.74 9.65 -5.08
N LYS A 74 11.78 9.66 -4.25
CA LYS A 74 12.06 8.60 -3.28
C LYS A 74 11.00 8.47 -2.18
N ARG A 75 10.38 9.58 -1.77
CA ARG A 75 9.30 9.56 -0.77
C ARG A 75 8.04 8.92 -1.36
N GLY A 76 7.71 9.27 -2.61
CA GLY A 76 6.64 8.64 -3.37
C GLY A 76 6.87 7.14 -3.57
N GLN A 77 8.08 6.74 -3.96
CA GLN A 77 8.49 5.34 -4.08
C GLN A 77 8.30 4.57 -2.76
N ALA A 78 8.81 5.11 -1.64
CA ALA A 78 8.65 4.50 -0.31
C ALA A 78 7.18 4.33 0.08
N ALA A 79 6.35 5.35 -0.20
CA ALA A 79 4.91 5.29 0.08
C ALA A 79 4.20 4.21 -0.74
N MET A 80 4.59 4.00 -2.01
CA MET A 80 3.98 3.00 -2.87
C MET A 80 4.46 1.58 -2.57
N LEU A 81 5.74 1.38 -2.27
CA LEU A 81 6.25 0.09 -1.79
C LEU A 81 5.53 -0.37 -0.52
N LEU A 82 5.29 0.56 0.41
CA LEU A 82 4.47 0.31 1.59
C LEU A 82 3.03 -0.08 1.21
N ALA A 83 2.39 0.61 0.28
CA ALA A 83 1.04 0.26 -0.16
C ALA A 83 0.97 -1.14 -0.81
N VAL A 84 1.95 -1.50 -1.66
CA VAL A 84 2.08 -2.84 -2.24
C VAL A 84 2.22 -3.89 -1.14
N ALA A 85 3.09 -3.67 -0.15
CA ALA A 85 3.26 -4.60 0.96
C ALA A 85 1.98 -4.77 1.79
N GLU A 86 1.24 -3.69 2.04
CA GLU A 86 -0.04 -3.73 2.76
C GLU A 86 -1.10 -4.59 2.02
N ALA A 87 -1.13 -4.55 0.68
CA ALA A 87 -2.00 -5.41 -0.13
C ALA A 87 -1.58 -6.88 -0.05
N LEU A 88 -0.29 -7.18 -0.25
CA LEU A 88 0.27 -8.53 -0.20
C LEU A 88 0.06 -9.20 1.16
N VAL A 89 0.19 -8.46 2.27
CA VAL A 89 -0.10 -8.96 3.61
C VAL A 89 -1.58 -9.30 3.79
N ALA A 90 -2.47 -8.46 3.25
CA ALA A 90 -3.92 -8.67 3.35
C ALA A 90 -4.41 -9.88 2.54
N GLU A 91 -3.81 -10.12 1.38
CA GLU A 91 -4.14 -11.26 0.52
C GLU A 91 -3.64 -12.59 1.13
N GLY A 92 -2.45 -12.55 1.71
CA GLY A 92 -1.89 -13.65 2.50
C GLY A 92 -1.13 -14.70 1.68
N GLY A 93 -0.75 -15.80 2.34
CA GLY A 93 0.16 -16.82 1.79
C GLY A 93 1.65 -16.50 2.01
N SER A 94 2.47 -17.54 2.21
CA SER A 94 3.89 -17.38 2.54
C SER A 94 4.71 -16.64 1.47
N PRO A 95 4.52 -16.88 0.16
CA PRO A 95 5.26 -16.15 -0.88
C PRO A 95 4.97 -14.63 -0.84
N LYS A 96 3.70 -14.24 -0.82
CA LYS A 96 3.29 -12.83 -0.78
C LYS A 96 3.77 -12.11 0.48
N LYS A 97 3.79 -12.81 1.63
CA LYS A 97 4.35 -12.26 2.88
C LYS A 97 5.86 -12.03 2.83
N ASN A 98 6.61 -12.84 2.07
CA ASN A 98 8.05 -12.59 1.89
C ASN A 98 8.26 -11.37 1.01
N GLU A 99 7.57 -11.31 -0.13
CA GLU A 99 7.64 -10.14 -1.01
C GLU A 99 7.21 -8.86 -0.30
N ALA A 100 6.18 -8.91 0.55
CA ALA A 100 5.78 -7.76 1.37
C ALA A 100 6.90 -7.29 2.29
N LEU A 101 7.65 -8.21 2.91
CA LEU A 101 8.78 -7.86 3.77
C LEU A 101 9.91 -7.22 2.97
N ASP A 102 10.21 -7.72 1.78
CA ASP A 102 11.22 -7.13 0.90
C ASP A 102 10.84 -5.70 0.51
N ASN A 103 9.58 -5.48 0.09
CA ASN A 103 9.06 -4.13 -0.20
C ASN A 103 9.13 -3.20 1.02
N LEU A 104 8.88 -3.70 2.24
CA LEU A 104 8.95 -2.90 3.46
C LEU A 104 10.38 -2.53 3.84
N LEU A 105 11.37 -3.37 3.52
CA LEU A 105 12.79 -3.05 3.72
C LEU A 105 13.21 -1.96 2.75
N ASP A 106 12.89 -2.11 1.46
CA ASP A 106 13.20 -1.10 0.44
C ASP A 106 12.52 0.25 0.75
N ALA A 107 11.25 0.21 1.20
CA ALA A 107 10.53 1.40 1.63
C ALA A 107 11.21 2.08 2.84
N GLN A 108 11.70 1.29 3.79
CA GLN A 108 12.37 1.81 4.99
C GLN A 108 13.66 2.53 4.60
N ASP A 109 14.49 1.92 3.76
CA ASP A 109 15.75 2.50 3.29
C ASP A 109 15.51 3.84 2.58
N LEU A 110 14.51 3.90 1.70
CA LEU A 110 14.12 5.13 1.01
C LEU A 110 13.60 6.21 1.98
N ALA A 111 12.76 5.83 2.95
CA ALA A 111 12.23 6.77 3.95
C ALA A 111 13.33 7.34 4.83
N GLN A 112 14.32 6.52 5.22
CA GLN A 112 15.51 6.95 5.94
C GLN A 112 16.37 7.89 5.10
N GLU A 113 16.58 7.58 3.82
CA GLU A 113 17.35 8.41 2.91
C GLU A 113 16.78 9.82 2.78
N VAL A 114 15.45 9.95 2.65
CA VAL A 114 14.78 11.26 2.55
C VAL A 114 14.50 11.91 3.91
N GLY A 115 14.82 11.23 5.03
CA GLY A 115 14.61 11.73 6.39
C GLY A 115 13.14 11.83 6.81
N ASP A 116 12.22 11.09 6.19
CA ASP A 116 10.79 11.10 6.55
C ASP A 116 10.52 10.13 7.71
N GLN A 117 10.80 10.58 8.93
CA GLN A 117 10.62 9.79 10.16
C GLN A 117 9.17 9.34 10.39
N LYS A 118 8.18 10.10 9.88
CA LYS A 118 6.78 9.71 10.02
C LYS A 118 6.49 8.53 9.11
N LEU A 119 6.94 8.57 7.86
CA LEU A 119 6.80 7.44 6.94
C LEU A 119 7.56 6.22 7.45
N GLU A 120 8.79 6.39 7.93
CA GLU A 120 9.60 5.32 8.53
C GLU A 120 8.88 4.63 9.69
N ALA A 121 8.24 5.39 10.59
CA ALA A 121 7.47 4.84 11.70
C ALA A 121 6.30 3.98 11.22
N VAL A 122 5.58 4.43 10.19
CA VAL A 122 4.46 3.65 9.61
C VAL A 122 4.97 2.38 8.93
N ILE A 123 6.08 2.44 8.20
CA ILE A 123 6.73 1.26 7.60
C ILE A 123 7.14 0.26 8.69
N THR A 124 7.75 0.74 9.77
CA THR A 124 8.19 -0.09 10.89
C THR A 124 7.01 -0.79 11.56
N TYR A 125 5.90 -0.08 11.74
CA TYR A 125 4.66 -0.66 12.26
C TYR A 125 4.10 -1.77 11.35
N GLU A 126 4.02 -1.54 10.03
CA GLU A 126 3.54 -2.57 9.09
C GLU A 126 4.50 -3.76 8.98
N LYS A 127 5.81 -3.56 9.12
CA LYS A 127 6.80 -4.65 9.19
C LYS A 127 6.57 -5.55 10.40
N ALA A 128 6.28 -4.97 11.56
CA ALA A 128 5.94 -5.75 12.75
C ALA A 128 4.66 -6.59 12.51
N ALA A 129 3.65 -6.01 11.87
CA ALA A 129 2.42 -6.73 11.52
C ALA A 129 2.68 -7.88 10.53
N ALA A 130 3.48 -7.65 9.48
CA ALA A 130 3.85 -8.65 8.49
C ALA A 130 4.64 -9.82 9.11
N LEU A 131 5.58 -9.53 10.01
CA LEU A 131 6.34 -10.55 10.74
C LEU A 131 5.43 -11.39 11.65
N HIS A 132 4.55 -10.74 12.43
CA HIS A 132 3.57 -11.45 13.26
C HIS A 132 2.68 -12.38 12.41
N ALA A 133 2.18 -11.87 11.28
CA ALA A 133 1.39 -12.64 10.34
C ALA A 133 2.18 -13.79 9.67
N LYS A 134 3.51 -13.71 9.56
CA LYS A 134 4.35 -14.80 9.04
C LYS A 134 4.58 -15.90 10.09
N HIS A 135 4.76 -15.53 11.35
CA HIS A 135 5.04 -16.48 12.43
C HIS A 135 3.82 -17.28 12.91
N ASN A 136 2.60 -16.73 12.79
CA ASN A 136 1.37 -17.41 13.20
C ASN A 136 0.86 -18.49 12.20
N PHE A 137 1.60 -18.77 11.13
CA PHE A 137 1.27 -19.81 10.13
C PHE A 137 2.30 -20.95 10.11
N LYS A 138 3.08 -21.10 11.18
CA LYS A 138 3.93 -22.29 11.42
C LYS A 138 3.23 -23.29 12.32
#